data_AF-A0AA88PMK6-F1
#
_entry.id   AF-A0AA88PMK6-F1
#
_cell.length_a   1.000
_cell.length_b   1.000
_cell.length_c   1.000
_cell.angle_alpha   90.00
_cell.angle_beta   90.00
_cell.angle_gamma   90.00
#
_symmetry.space_group_name_H-M   'P 1'
#
loop_
_entity.id
_entity.type
_entity.pdbx_description
1 polymer ?
#
loop_
_entity_poly.entity_id
_entity_poly.type
_entity_poly.pdbx_seq_one_letter_code
_entity_poly.pdbx_strand_id
1 'polypeptide(L)'
;MEDAYQQLKWCKTAERTEKEKHLKETQTKFLQRIQQRQKDLQQLREAMESHKRSAQTAVEDSERIFTELIRSIERRRSEVTQRIRDQEKAAVSQAEGQMERLEQEIDDLKRRNTDLEQLLHTDDHIHFLQSLQYLSAPLESTDNISVSFLFSFDGVRESVSQLRQEMEDFCKQEIKKISVTHSNIVPRTREDFLQYFHQLTLDPNTMQ
;
A
#
# COMPACT_ATOMS: atom_id res chain seq x y z
N MET A 1 4.71 -96.69 -19.15
CA MET A 1 3.69 -95.65 -19.40
C MET A 1 3.19 -95.04 -18.10
N GLU A 2 2.88 -95.85 -17.08
CA GLU A 2 2.43 -95.37 -15.76
C GLU A 2 3.44 -94.44 -15.06
N ASP A 3 4.73 -94.80 -15.05
CA ASP A 3 5.78 -93.97 -14.40
C ASP A 3 5.91 -92.57 -15.01
N ALA A 4 5.84 -92.46 -16.34
CA ALA A 4 5.91 -91.17 -17.03
C ALA A 4 4.67 -90.29 -16.75
N TYR A 5 3.49 -90.91 -16.57
CA TYR A 5 2.26 -90.21 -16.20
C TYR A 5 2.33 -89.66 -14.76
N GLN A 6 2.81 -90.47 -13.81
CA GLN A 6 2.99 -90.03 -12.42
C GLN A 6 4.05 -88.94 -12.29
N GLN A 7 5.16 -89.03 -13.04
CA GLN A 7 6.21 -88.01 -13.07
C GLN A 7 5.69 -86.67 -13.64
N LEU A 8 4.91 -86.70 -14.73
CA LEU A 8 4.28 -85.49 -15.29
C LEU A 8 3.27 -84.86 -14.31
N LYS A 9 2.49 -85.68 -13.60
CA LYS A 9 1.53 -85.22 -12.58
C LYS A 9 2.23 -84.55 -11.40
N TRP A 10 3.36 -85.12 -10.94
CA TRP A 10 4.18 -84.53 -9.88
C TRP A 10 4.79 -83.19 -10.32
N CYS A 11 5.41 -83.11 -11.50
CA CYS A 11 5.99 -81.86 -12.02
C CYS A 11 4.95 -80.74 -12.13
N LYS A 12 3.75 -81.04 -12.65
CA LYS A 12 2.64 -80.05 -12.73
C LYS A 12 2.17 -79.58 -11.36
N THR A 13 2.13 -80.48 -10.38
CA THR A 13 1.73 -80.15 -9.01
C THR A 13 2.79 -79.29 -8.31
N ALA A 14 4.07 -79.62 -8.48
CA ALA A 14 5.18 -78.83 -7.98
C ALA A 14 5.22 -77.42 -8.60
N GLU A 15 5.07 -77.32 -9.92
CA GLU A 15 5.01 -76.04 -10.64
C GLU A 15 3.83 -75.17 -10.18
N ARG A 16 2.65 -75.78 -9.96
CA ARG A 16 1.49 -75.07 -9.42
C ARG A 16 1.76 -74.53 -8.02
N THR A 17 2.33 -75.33 -7.12
CA THR A 17 2.64 -74.90 -5.74
C THR A 17 3.62 -73.72 -5.73
N GLU A 18 4.64 -73.75 -6.59
CA GLU A 18 5.59 -72.63 -6.71
C GLU A 18 4.90 -71.36 -7.23
N LYS A 19 4.04 -71.49 -8.26
CA LYS A 19 3.23 -70.37 -8.76
C LYS A 19 2.27 -69.82 -7.69
N GLU A 20 1.64 -70.68 -6.89
CA GLU A 20 0.76 -70.26 -5.78
C GLU A 20 1.54 -69.51 -4.70
N LYS A 21 2.77 -69.95 -4.37
CA LYS A 21 3.66 -69.22 -3.47
C LYS A 21 4.00 -67.84 -4.01
N HIS A 22 4.41 -67.75 -5.28
CA HIS A 22 4.73 -66.49 -5.94
C HIS A 22 3.52 -65.53 -5.98
N LEU A 23 2.32 -66.04 -6.23
CA LEU A 23 1.08 -65.25 -6.17
C LEU A 23 0.82 -64.69 -4.78
N LYS A 24 1.01 -65.48 -3.71
CA LYS A 24 0.86 -65.01 -2.31
C LYS A 24 1.89 -63.93 -1.93
N GLU A 25 3.14 -64.07 -2.38
CA GLU A 25 4.18 -63.05 -2.19
C GLU A 25 3.80 -61.75 -2.93
N THR A 26 3.34 -61.87 -4.17
CA THR A 26 2.87 -60.72 -4.97
C THR A 26 1.67 -60.03 -4.33
N GLN A 27 0.70 -60.80 -3.83
CA GLN A 27 -0.46 -60.30 -3.11
C GLN A 27 -0.04 -59.50 -1.87
N THR A 28 0.92 -60.02 -1.09
CA THR A 28 1.46 -59.32 0.09
C THR A 28 2.11 -57.98 -0.29
N LYS A 29 2.92 -57.97 -1.37
CA LYS A 29 3.54 -56.73 -1.89
C LYS A 29 2.49 -55.71 -2.33
N PHE A 30 1.40 -56.14 -2.98
CA PHE A 30 0.32 -55.25 -3.36
C PHE A 30 -0.40 -54.66 -2.14
N LEU A 31 -0.69 -55.45 -1.11
CA LEU A 31 -1.31 -54.95 0.11
C LEU A 31 -0.46 -53.89 0.81
N GLN A 32 0.87 -54.11 0.92
CA GLN A 32 1.80 -53.11 1.47
C GLN A 32 1.81 -51.83 0.64
N ARG A 33 1.83 -51.94 -0.69
CA ARG A 33 1.81 -50.77 -1.59
C ARG A 33 0.49 -50.01 -1.51
N ILE A 34 -0.65 -50.70 -1.37
CA ILE A 34 -1.95 -50.07 -1.18
C ILE A 34 -1.95 -49.26 0.13
N GLN A 35 -1.48 -49.85 1.23
CA GLN A 35 -1.40 -49.16 2.52
C GLN A 35 -0.50 -47.93 2.46
N GLN A 36 0.67 -48.03 1.82
CA GLN A 36 1.55 -46.88 1.64
C GLN A 36 0.89 -45.78 0.80
N ARG A 37 0.23 -46.15 -0.30
CA ARG A 37 -0.45 -45.16 -1.16
C ARG A 37 -1.64 -44.50 -0.47
N GLN A 38 -2.34 -45.21 0.42
CA GLN A 38 -3.38 -44.60 1.26
C GLN A 38 -2.78 -43.57 2.22
N LYS A 39 -1.62 -43.85 2.81
CA LYS A 39 -0.89 -42.89 3.66
C LYS A 39 -0.43 -41.67 2.86
N ASP A 40 0.20 -41.87 1.70
CA ASP A 40 0.66 -40.79 0.82
C ASP A 40 -0.52 -39.87 0.42
N LEU A 41 -1.67 -40.47 0.07
CA LEU A 41 -2.87 -39.77 -0.32
C LEU A 41 -3.47 -38.95 0.84
N GLN A 42 -3.41 -39.46 2.07
CA GLN A 42 -3.84 -38.72 3.25
C GLN A 42 -2.92 -37.52 3.51
N GLN A 43 -1.60 -37.70 3.45
CA GLN A 43 -0.63 -36.61 3.62
C GLN A 43 -0.80 -35.52 2.55
N LEU A 44 -1.07 -35.92 1.30
CA LEU A 44 -1.31 -34.97 0.22
C LEU A 44 -2.58 -34.13 0.45
N ARG A 45 -3.65 -34.75 0.96
CA ARG A 45 -4.88 -34.03 1.33
C ARG A 45 -4.62 -33.00 2.43
N GLU A 46 -3.87 -33.38 3.46
CA GLU A 46 -3.51 -32.48 4.57
C GLU A 46 -2.64 -31.31 4.09
N ALA A 47 -1.66 -31.58 3.23
CA ALA A 47 -0.82 -30.55 2.64
C ALA A 47 -1.64 -29.58 1.75
N MET A 48 -2.56 -30.10 0.95
CA MET A 48 -3.45 -29.29 0.12
C MET A 48 -4.35 -28.37 0.95
N GLU A 49 -4.98 -28.89 2.02
CA GLU A 49 -5.81 -28.08 2.91
C GLU A 49 -4.99 -27.06 3.71
N SER A 50 -3.75 -27.40 4.08
CA SER A 50 -2.83 -26.45 4.70
C SER A 50 -2.47 -25.31 3.73
N HIS A 51 -2.16 -25.63 2.48
CA HIS A 51 -1.85 -24.63 1.46
C HIS A 51 -3.05 -23.71 1.18
N LYS A 52 -4.25 -24.29 1.05
CA LYS A 52 -5.49 -23.52 0.87
C LYS A 52 -5.74 -22.55 2.03
N ARG A 53 -5.58 -23.00 3.28
CA ARG A 53 -5.69 -22.13 4.46
C ARG A 53 -4.64 -21.03 4.46
N SER A 54 -3.38 -21.37 4.16
CA SER A 54 -2.30 -20.38 4.09
C SER A 54 -2.55 -19.31 3.02
N ALA A 55 -3.05 -19.70 1.85
CA ALA A 55 -3.41 -18.76 0.79
C ALA A 55 -4.56 -17.85 1.22
N GLN A 56 -5.59 -18.40 1.86
CA GLN A 56 -6.72 -17.62 2.38
C GLN A 56 -6.26 -16.60 3.44
N THR A 57 -5.42 -17.01 4.39
CA THR A 57 -4.85 -16.11 5.39
C THR A 57 -4.03 -15.00 4.75
N ALA A 58 -3.21 -15.31 3.74
CA ALA A 58 -2.44 -14.30 3.03
C ALA A 58 -3.35 -13.27 2.32
N VAL A 59 -4.49 -13.70 1.77
CA VAL A 59 -5.49 -12.79 1.18
C VAL A 59 -6.12 -11.91 2.26
N GLU A 60 -6.59 -12.48 3.36
CA GLU A 60 -7.23 -11.75 4.46
C GLU A 60 -6.31 -10.71 5.09
N ASP A 61 -5.05 -11.07 5.35
CA ASP A 61 -4.04 -10.13 5.85
C ASP A 61 -3.75 -9.02 4.84
N SER A 62 -3.66 -9.36 3.54
CA SER A 62 -3.44 -8.35 2.49
C SER A 62 -4.58 -7.35 2.42
N GLU A 63 -5.83 -7.83 2.43
CA GLU A 63 -7.04 -7.00 2.44
C GLU A 63 -7.09 -6.09 3.68
N ARG A 64 -6.73 -6.63 4.85
CA ARG A 64 -6.65 -5.85 6.09
C ARG A 64 -5.62 -4.71 5.98
N ILE A 65 -4.43 -5.01 5.48
CA ILE A 65 -3.36 -4.02 5.29
C ILE A 65 -3.80 -2.92 4.31
N PHE A 66 -4.36 -3.29 3.15
CA PHE A 66 -4.87 -2.30 2.19
C PHE A 66 -5.97 -1.43 2.78
N THR A 67 -6.87 -2.02 3.57
CA THR A 67 -7.92 -1.27 4.28
C THR A 67 -7.33 -0.23 5.25
N GLU A 68 -6.29 -0.60 6.02
CA GLU A 68 -5.59 0.32 6.92
C GLU A 68 -4.89 1.47 6.15
N LEU A 69 -4.27 1.16 5.01
CA LEU A 69 -3.65 2.16 4.13
C LEU A 69 -4.67 3.15 3.57
N ILE A 70 -5.83 2.67 3.08
CA ILE A 70 -6.91 3.51 2.58
C ILE A 70 -7.36 4.50 3.66
N ARG A 71 -7.61 4.02 4.88
CA ARG A 71 -8.00 4.89 6.01
C ARG A 71 -6.94 5.94 6.33
N SER A 72 -5.66 5.58 6.24
CA SER A 72 -4.55 6.52 6.44
C SER A 72 -4.57 7.63 5.39
N ILE A 73 -4.77 7.28 4.11
CA ILE A 73 -4.85 8.24 3.00
C ILE A 73 -6.06 9.16 3.16
N GLU A 74 -7.22 8.63 3.56
CA GLU A 74 -8.42 9.45 3.83
C GLU A 74 -8.20 10.46 4.96
N ARG A 75 -7.47 10.05 6.02
CA ARG A 75 -7.07 10.97 7.09
C ARG A 75 -6.16 12.08 6.56
N ARG A 76 -5.11 11.74 5.80
CA ARG A 76 -4.21 12.72 5.18
C ARG A 76 -4.93 13.67 4.22
N ARG A 77 -5.88 13.16 3.43
CA ARG A 77 -6.75 13.99 2.56
C ARG A 77 -7.49 15.04 3.38
N SER A 78 -8.05 14.62 4.52
CA SER A 78 -8.79 15.52 5.41
C SER A 78 -7.87 16.57 6.05
N GLU A 79 -6.67 16.17 6.48
CA GLU A 79 -5.65 17.09 7.02
C GLU A 79 -5.23 18.16 5.99
N VAL A 80 -4.96 17.77 4.74
CA VAL A 80 -4.59 18.72 3.67
C VAL A 80 -5.74 19.67 3.38
N THR A 81 -6.97 19.16 3.29
CA THR A 81 -8.16 19.99 3.05
C THR A 81 -8.36 21.00 4.17
N GLN A 82 -8.24 20.58 5.44
CA GLN A 82 -8.40 21.46 6.58
C GLN A 82 -7.35 22.57 6.58
N ARG A 83 -6.07 22.24 6.32
CA ARG A 83 -4.99 23.24 6.23
C ARG A 83 -5.24 24.30 5.17
N ILE A 84 -5.77 23.92 4.01
CA ILE A 84 -6.15 24.88 2.95
C ILE A 84 -7.23 25.83 3.47
N ARG A 85 -8.28 25.30 4.12
CA ARG A 85 -9.39 26.10 4.65
C ARG A 85 -8.96 27.02 5.78
N ASP A 86 -8.09 26.55 6.68
CA ASP A 86 -7.57 27.37 7.77
C ASP A 86 -6.72 28.53 7.24
N GLN A 87 -5.88 28.25 6.24
CA GLN A 87 -5.06 29.27 5.57
C GLN A 87 -5.90 30.28 4.80
N GLU A 88 -6.91 29.81 4.04
CA GLU A 88 -7.88 30.66 3.35
C GLU A 88 -8.59 31.58 4.33
N LYS A 89 -9.14 31.04 5.41
CA LYS A 89 -9.85 31.80 6.44
C LYS A 89 -8.94 32.86 7.08
N ALA A 90 -7.72 32.49 7.45
CA ALA A 90 -6.78 33.43 8.06
C ALA A 90 -6.42 34.58 7.11
N ALA A 91 -6.15 34.28 5.84
CA ALA A 91 -5.84 35.28 4.83
C ALA A 91 -7.03 36.23 4.56
N VAL A 92 -8.25 35.68 4.46
CA VAL A 92 -9.47 36.48 4.26
C VAL A 92 -9.73 37.39 5.46
N SER A 93 -9.68 36.87 6.69
CA SER A 93 -9.90 37.69 7.89
C SER A 93 -8.85 38.79 8.05
N GLN A 94 -7.60 38.53 7.66
CA GLN A 94 -6.56 39.56 7.65
C GLN A 94 -6.86 40.65 6.61
N ALA A 95 -7.31 40.27 5.41
CA ALA A 95 -7.66 41.20 4.34
C ALA A 95 -8.90 42.04 4.71
N GLU A 96 -9.93 41.44 5.30
CA GLU A 96 -11.12 42.13 5.80
C GLU A 96 -10.75 43.21 6.82
N GLY A 97 -9.89 42.90 7.80
CA GLY A 97 -9.45 43.89 8.78
C GLY A 97 -8.55 45.00 8.18
N GLN A 98 -7.84 44.73 7.08
CA GLN A 98 -7.13 45.79 6.34
C GLN A 98 -8.11 46.68 5.56
N MET A 99 -9.14 46.08 4.97
CA MET A 99 -10.17 46.80 4.22
C MET A 99 -10.96 47.74 5.13
N GLU A 100 -11.38 47.28 6.33
CA GLU A 100 -12.09 48.12 7.30
C GLU A 100 -11.25 49.34 7.74
N ARG A 101 -9.95 49.16 7.98
CA ARG A 101 -9.04 50.27 8.31
C ARG A 101 -8.92 51.27 7.16
N LEU A 102 -8.83 50.79 5.93
CA LEU A 102 -8.79 51.63 4.73
C LEU A 102 -10.07 52.44 4.55
N GLU A 103 -11.23 51.82 4.75
CA GLU A 103 -12.53 52.49 4.67
C GLU A 103 -12.62 53.63 5.69
N GLN A 104 -12.19 53.38 6.93
CA GLN A 104 -12.14 54.39 7.98
C GLN A 104 -11.18 55.55 7.64
N GLU A 105 -9.97 55.24 7.14
CA GLU A 105 -8.99 56.26 6.74
C GLU A 105 -9.53 57.13 5.58
N ILE A 106 -10.20 56.53 4.60
CA ILE A 106 -10.85 57.25 3.50
C ILE A 106 -11.92 58.21 4.03
N ASP A 107 -12.76 57.76 4.96
CA ASP A 107 -13.84 58.58 5.49
C ASP A 107 -13.34 59.72 6.40
N ASP A 108 -12.28 59.49 7.17
CA ASP A 108 -11.62 60.55 7.94
C ASP A 108 -10.91 61.58 7.03
N LEU A 109 -10.30 61.12 5.94
CA LEU A 109 -9.73 62.01 4.92
C LEU A 109 -10.81 62.84 4.21
N LYS A 110 -11.94 62.24 3.83
CA LYS A 110 -13.08 62.98 3.26
C LYS A 110 -13.57 64.06 4.22
N ARG A 111 -13.73 63.74 5.52
CA ARG A 111 -14.15 64.69 6.54
C ARG A 111 -13.18 65.87 6.62
N ARG A 112 -11.88 65.60 6.78
CA ARG A 112 -10.86 66.66 6.84
C ARG A 112 -10.78 67.49 5.56
N ASN A 113 -10.99 66.88 4.40
CA ASN A 113 -11.05 67.61 3.13
C ASN A 113 -12.23 68.59 3.10
N THR A 114 -13.41 68.17 3.56
CA THR A 114 -14.57 69.07 3.69
C THR A 114 -14.31 70.19 4.70
N ASP A 115 -13.68 69.90 5.84
CA ASP A 115 -13.32 70.92 6.83
C ASP A 115 -12.31 71.95 6.26
N LEU A 116 -11.34 71.48 5.48
CA LEU A 116 -10.39 72.35 4.77
C LEU A 116 -11.09 73.25 3.73
N GLU A 117 -12.00 72.69 2.93
CA GLU A 117 -12.79 73.46 1.97
C GLU A 117 -13.60 74.57 2.66
N GLN A 118 -14.24 74.28 3.81
CA GLN A 118 -14.96 75.28 4.59
C GLN A 118 -14.02 76.36 5.15
N LEU A 119 -12.85 75.95 5.66
CA LEU A 119 -11.87 76.87 6.23
C LEU A 119 -11.32 77.85 5.20
N LEU A 120 -11.11 77.42 3.95
CA LEU A 120 -10.66 78.27 2.85
C LEU A 120 -11.64 79.40 2.49
N HIS A 121 -12.93 79.24 2.80
CA HIS A 121 -13.98 80.22 2.51
C HIS A 121 -14.35 81.07 3.74
N THR A 122 -13.65 80.94 4.87
CA THR A 122 -13.94 81.72 6.07
C THR A 122 -13.29 83.11 6.04
N ASP A 123 -14.03 84.14 6.45
CA ASP A 123 -13.49 85.50 6.62
C ASP A 123 -12.89 85.71 8.03
N ASP A 124 -13.09 84.77 8.97
CA ASP A 124 -12.52 84.84 10.33
C ASP A 124 -11.07 84.35 10.33
N HIS A 125 -10.14 85.29 10.27
CA HIS A 125 -8.70 85.01 10.27
C HIS A 125 -8.17 84.37 11.55
N ILE A 126 -8.82 84.57 12.71
CA ILE A 126 -8.40 83.92 13.96
C ILE A 126 -8.80 82.44 13.91
N HIS A 127 -10.04 82.15 13.52
CA HIS A 127 -10.51 80.78 13.32
C HIS A 127 -9.69 80.05 12.25
N PHE A 128 -9.33 80.74 11.15
CA PHE A 128 -8.44 80.18 10.12
C PHE A 128 -7.13 79.65 10.71
N LEU A 129 -6.42 80.49 11.48
CA LEU A 129 -5.12 80.12 12.04
C LEU A 129 -5.23 79.00 13.08
N GLN A 130 -6.29 78.99 13.90
CA GLN A 130 -6.51 77.94 14.91
C GLN A 130 -6.82 76.58 14.27
N SER A 131 -7.74 76.55 13.30
CA SER A 131 -8.20 75.31 12.67
C SER A 131 -7.15 74.70 11.73
N LEU A 132 -6.32 75.53 11.08
CA LEU A 132 -5.20 75.06 10.26
C LEU A 132 -4.21 74.22 11.07
N GLN A 133 -3.94 74.61 12.32
CA GLN A 133 -3.02 73.90 13.21
C GLN A 133 -3.54 72.50 13.59
N TYR A 134 -4.85 72.36 13.76
CA TYR A 134 -5.50 71.07 14.03
C TYR A 134 -5.52 70.16 12.79
N LEU A 135 -5.88 70.70 11.62
CA LEU A 135 -6.01 69.93 10.37
C LEU A 135 -4.66 69.48 9.79
N SER A 136 -3.57 70.20 10.11
CA SER A 136 -2.21 69.85 9.69
C SER A 136 -1.59 68.71 10.52
N ALA A 137 -2.26 68.23 11.57
CA ALA A 137 -1.79 67.11 12.36
C ALA A 137 -1.80 65.82 11.50
N PRO A 138 -0.70 65.04 11.46
CA PRO A 138 -0.65 63.78 10.74
C PRO A 138 -1.80 62.87 11.16
N LEU A 139 -2.47 62.23 10.20
CA LEU A 139 -3.24 61.02 10.52
C LEU A 139 -2.25 59.93 10.89
N GLU A 140 -2.65 59.03 11.80
CA GLU A 140 -1.96 57.77 11.96
C GLU A 140 -2.08 57.01 10.62
N SER A 141 -1.06 57.11 9.77
CA SER A 141 -1.03 56.36 8.53
C SER A 141 -0.79 54.90 8.87
N THR A 142 -1.64 54.02 8.37
CA THR A 142 -1.36 52.59 8.44
C THR A 142 -0.23 52.28 7.44
N ASP A 143 0.84 51.60 7.90
CA ASP A 143 1.96 51.16 7.06
C ASP A 143 1.49 50.53 5.75
N ASN A 144 2.26 50.77 4.67
CA ASN A 144 2.02 50.30 3.29
C ASN A 144 1.28 48.96 3.25
N ILE A 145 0.03 49.00 2.76
CA ILE A 145 -0.83 47.83 2.62
C ILE A 145 -0.19 46.87 1.62
N SER A 146 0.48 45.85 2.13
CA SER A 146 1.04 44.79 1.30
C SER A 146 -0.07 43.81 0.92
N VAL A 147 -0.53 43.91 -0.32
CA VAL A 147 -1.50 42.99 -0.94
C VAL A 147 -0.87 41.61 -1.23
N SER A 148 0.44 41.43 -0.98
CA SER A 148 1.14 40.20 -1.37
C SER A 148 0.68 38.95 -0.61
N PHE A 149 -0.06 39.06 0.50
CA PHE A 149 -0.52 37.90 1.28
C PHE A 149 -1.59 37.03 0.58
N LEU A 150 -2.15 37.45 -0.57
CA LEU A 150 -3.19 36.72 -1.31
C LEU A 150 -2.65 35.60 -2.21
N PHE A 151 -1.56 34.94 -1.80
CA PHE A 151 -0.87 33.95 -2.64
C PHE A 151 -1.72 32.72 -3.00
N SER A 152 -1.41 32.19 -4.17
CA SER A 152 -2.04 31.02 -4.79
C SER A 152 -1.71 29.71 -4.07
N PHE A 153 -2.62 28.74 -4.15
CA PHE A 153 -2.43 27.37 -3.65
C PHE A 153 -1.75 26.44 -4.67
N ASP A 154 -1.12 26.97 -5.73
CA ASP A 154 -0.52 26.16 -6.79
C ASP A 154 0.53 25.17 -6.26
N GLY A 155 1.34 25.58 -5.27
CA GLY A 155 2.33 24.71 -4.63
C GLY A 155 1.70 23.52 -3.88
N VAL A 156 0.46 23.66 -3.38
CA VAL A 156 -0.27 22.54 -2.76
C VAL A 156 -0.66 21.51 -3.83
N ARG A 157 -1.15 21.98 -4.98
CA ARG A 157 -1.52 21.11 -6.10
C ARG A 157 -0.31 20.34 -6.63
N GLU A 158 0.84 21.00 -6.76
CA GLU A 158 2.10 20.38 -7.19
C GLU A 158 2.56 19.32 -6.18
N SER A 159 2.57 19.66 -4.89
CA SER A 159 2.98 18.73 -3.82
C SER A 159 2.09 17.48 -3.76
N VAL A 160 0.76 17.64 -3.89
CA VAL A 160 -0.18 16.51 -3.92
C VAL A 160 0.00 15.66 -5.18
N SER A 161 0.31 16.28 -6.31
CA SER A 161 0.59 15.56 -7.57
C SER A 161 1.87 14.74 -7.47
N GLN A 162 2.92 15.30 -6.87
CA GLN A 162 4.17 14.59 -6.62
C GLN A 162 3.96 13.42 -5.65
N LEU A 163 3.25 13.64 -4.54
CA LEU A 163 2.90 12.58 -3.59
C LEU A 163 2.19 11.41 -4.28
N ARG A 164 1.23 11.71 -5.17
CA ARG A 164 0.53 10.68 -5.96
C ARG A 164 1.52 9.87 -6.80
N GLN A 165 2.42 10.54 -7.52
CA GLN A 165 3.37 9.88 -8.41
C GLN A 165 4.32 8.97 -7.63
N GLU A 166 4.90 9.47 -6.54
CA GLU A 166 5.81 8.70 -5.67
C GLU A 166 5.10 7.46 -5.09
N MET A 167 3.85 7.61 -4.66
CA MET A 167 3.06 6.50 -4.13
C MET A 167 2.74 5.46 -5.21
N GLU A 168 2.34 5.88 -6.41
CA GLU A 168 2.10 4.97 -7.53
C GLU A 168 3.35 4.18 -7.92
N ASP A 169 4.51 4.84 -7.99
CA ASP A 169 5.76 4.21 -8.40
C ASP A 169 6.28 3.24 -7.32
N PHE A 170 6.16 3.61 -6.04
CA PHE A 170 6.43 2.71 -4.94
C PHE A 170 5.53 1.46 -4.97
N CYS A 171 4.22 1.64 -5.14
CA CYS A 171 3.28 0.52 -5.25
C CYS A 171 3.63 -0.41 -6.42
N LYS A 172 3.94 0.15 -7.60
CA LYS A 172 4.36 -0.65 -8.77
C LYS A 172 5.63 -1.46 -8.46
N GLN A 173 6.59 -0.90 -7.74
CA GLN A 173 7.83 -1.58 -7.39
C GLN A 173 7.60 -2.74 -6.42
N GLU A 174 6.83 -2.52 -5.36
CA GLU A 174 6.58 -3.57 -4.35
C GLU A 174 5.69 -4.68 -4.89
N ILE A 175 4.63 -4.37 -5.65
CA ILE A 175 3.73 -5.37 -6.22
C ILE A 175 4.47 -6.31 -7.19
N LYS A 176 5.45 -5.79 -7.96
CA LYS A 176 6.29 -6.62 -8.83
C LYS A 176 7.05 -7.70 -8.06
N LYS A 177 7.48 -7.43 -6.82
CA LYS A 177 8.20 -8.43 -5.99
C LYS A 177 7.31 -9.59 -5.57
N ILE A 178 6.01 -9.35 -5.42
CA ILE A 178 5.03 -10.37 -4.99
C ILE A 178 4.84 -11.46 -6.06
N SER A 179 5.03 -11.14 -7.34
CA SER A 179 4.83 -12.09 -8.46
C SER A 179 5.90 -13.17 -8.59
N VAL A 180 7.04 -13.09 -7.87
CA VAL A 180 8.21 -13.95 -8.13
C VAL A 180 8.20 -15.28 -7.33
N THR A 181 7.27 -15.48 -6.39
CA THR A 181 7.33 -16.61 -5.45
C THR A 181 6.57 -17.87 -5.88
N HIS A 182 6.14 -17.99 -7.14
CA HIS A 182 5.52 -19.22 -7.68
C HIS A 182 6.48 -20.01 -8.58
N SER A 183 7.71 -20.26 -8.10
CA SER A 183 8.48 -21.39 -8.61
C SER A 183 7.84 -22.67 -8.06
N ASN A 184 6.90 -23.22 -8.83
CA ASN A 184 6.46 -24.60 -8.70
C ASN A 184 7.70 -25.48 -8.53
N ILE A 185 7.90 -26.06 -7.33
CA ILE A 185 8.95 -27.04 -7.04
C ILE A 185 8.54 -28.38 -7.65
N VAL A 186 8.33 -28.38 -8.97
CA VAL A 186 8.35 -29.59 -9.78
C VAL A 186 9.49 -29.36 -10.76
N PRO A 187 10.65 -30.00 -10.55
CA PRO A 187 11.74 -29.96 -11.52
C PRO A 187 11.18 -30.33 -12.91
N ARG A 188 11.15 -29.39 -13.84
CA ARG A 188 10.61 -29.61 -15.20
C ARG A 188 11.72 -29.95 -16.19
N THR A 189 12.96 -29.63 -15.86
CA THR A 189 14.14 -29.96 -16.67
C THR A 189 15.06 -30.94 -15.95
N ARG A 190 15.92 -31.62 -16.73
CA ARG A 190 16.90 -32.56 -16.19
C ARG A 190 17.89 -31.86 -15.27
N GLU A 191 18.23 -30.62 -15.59
CA GLU A 191 19.14 -29.75 -14.84
C GLU A 191 18.57 -29.38 -13.46
N ASP A 192 17.26 -29.11 -13.37
CA ASP A 192 16.57 -28.87 -12.09
C ASP A 192 16.62 -30.11 -11.17
N PHE A 193 16.55 -31.31 -11.75
CA PHE A 193 16.60 -32.57 -10.99
C PHE A 193 18.01 -32.86 -10.45
N LEU A 194 19.04 -32.46 -11.19
CA LEU A 194 20.44 -32.66 -10.82
C LEU A 194 20.88 -31.78 -9.64
N GLN A 195 20.20 -30.66 -9.36
CA GLN A 195 20.47 -29.84 -8.17
C GLN A 195 20.17 -30.57 -6.84
N TYR A 196 19.35 -31.63 -6.89
CA TYR A 196 18.99 -32.44 -5.72
C TYR A 196 19.74 -33.78 -5.67
N PHE A 197 20.72 -33.98 -6.55
CA PHE A 197 21.50 -35.22 -6.60
C PHE A 197 22.55 -35.25 -5.48
N HIS A 198 22.46 -36.26 -4.61
CA HIS A 198 23.54 -36.61 -3.69
C HIS A 198 24.23 -37.90 -4.15
N GLN A 199 25.55 -37.89 -4.16
CA GLN A 199 26.36 -39.03 -4.54
C GLN A 199 26.23 -40.13 -3.47
N LEU A 200 25.65 -41.27 -3.85
CA LEU A 200 25.56 -42.45 -3.01
C LEU A 200 26.97 -43.02 -2.79
N THR A 201 27.53 -42.82 -1.60
CA THR A 201 28.70 -43.57 -1.12
C THR A 201 28.21 -44.88 -0.51
N LEU A 202 28.60 -45.98 -1.13
CA LEU A 202 28.41 -47.32 -0.56
C LEU A 202 29.41 -47.53 0.58
N ASP A 203 28.89 -47.92 1.74
CA ASP A 203 29.69 -48.35 2.89
C ASP A 203 30.47 -49.63 2.50
N PRO A 204 31.82 -49.63 2.59
CA PRO A 204 32.66 -50.78 2.25
C PRO A 204 32.34 -52.07 3.01
N ASN A 205 31.60 -52.00 4.12
CA ASN A 205 31.35 -53.15 5.00
C ASN A 205 30.19 -54.06 4.58
N THR A 206 29.62 -53.89 3.39
CA THR A 206 28.44 -54.67 2.95
C THR A 206 28.75 -55.84 2.01
N MET A 207 30.02 -56.25 1.88
CA MET A 207 30.36 -57.51 1.23
C MET A 207 30.78 -58.55 2.27
N GLN A 208 29.86 -59.43 2.64
CA GLN A 208 30.15 -60.74 3.23
C GLN A 208 29.25 -61.81 2.61
#